data_AF-A0A1G7D8Z1-F1
#
_entry.id   AF-A0A1G7D8Z1-F1
#
_cell.length_a   1.000
_cell.length_b   1.000
_cell.length_c   1.000
_cell.angle_alpha   90.00
_cell.angle_beta   90.00
_cell.angle_gamma   90.00
#
_symmetry.space_group_name_H-M   'P 1'
#
loop_
_entity.id
_entity.type
_entity.pdbx_description
1 polymer ?
#
loop_
_entity_poly.entity_id
_entity_poly.type
_entity_poly.pdbx_seq_one_letter_code
_entity_poly.pdbx_strand_id
1 'polypeptide(L)'
;MYQVIRKEYLAIVDNLYTAFKNSGFGNPIGLAIENAQKQIMQHHDDLDMKHLESLSLEAYAKYSSINVRKTTSIRSEDNIAWFQDTHPTYSYFWSRYEKYLKEIKHWQHNTIATIDDSTNEILKSIGNPKSIHKFDKRGLVLGYVQSGKTANFTGVVNKAFDIGYKLIIVLAGMHKDLRSQTQLRLEREVVGTVDSITDEKQGVALIKTSGTQIETWTTVQIEEKPNGGKIPCQPTTN
;
A
#
# COMPACT_ATOMS: atom_id res chain seq x y z
N MET A 1 -30.82 -7.59 -26.67
CA MET A 1 -30.53 -6.22 -27.16
C MET A 1 -29.53 -5.50 -26.25
N TYR A 2 -29.87 -5.20 -24.99
CA TYR A 2 -29.01 -4.47 -24.05
C TYR A 2 -27.57 -5.01 -23.88
N GLN A 3 -27.39 -6.33 -23.77
CA GLN A 3 -26.06 -6.93 -23.61
C GLN A 3 -25.14 -6.76 -24.84
N VAL A 4 -25.72 -6.61 -26.04
CA VAL A 4 -24.96 -6.37 -27.28
C VAL A 4 -24.44 -4.93 -27.27
N ILE A 5 -25.35 -3.98 -27.04
CA ILE A 5 -25.04 -2.55 -26.90
C ILE A 5 -24.01 -2.31 -25.80
N ARG A 6 -24.14 -3.01 -24.66
CA ARG A 6 -23.18 -2.93 -23.56
C ARG A 6 -21.76 -3.32 -23.99
N LYS A 7 -21.63 -4.45 -24.69
CA LYS A 7 -20.31 -4.93 -25.15
C LYS A 7 -19.69 -3.96 -26.15
N GLU A 8 -20.50 -3.45 -27.06
CA GLU A 8 -20.09 -2.48 -28.07
C GLU A 8 -19.64 -1.16 -27.43
N TYR A 9 -20.46 -0.59 -26.54
CA TYR A 9 -20.15 0.63 -25.80
C TYR A 9 -18.83 0.50 -25.02
N LEU A 10 -18.64 -0.59 -24.27
CA LEU A 10 -17.42 -0.80 -23.49
C LEU A 10 -16.18 -0.97 -24.38
N ALA A 11 -16.31 -1.57 -25.57
CA ALA A 11 -15.21 -1.71 -26.52
C ALA A 11 -14.81 -0.34 -27.13
N ILE A 12 -15.79 0.51 -27.44
CA ILE A 12 -15.54 1.88 -27.92
C ILE A 12 -14.81 2.68 -26.83
N VAL A 13 -15.29 2.63 -25.58
CA VAL A 13 -14.64 3.32 -24.46
C VAL A 13 -13.20 2.83 -24.26
N ASP A 14 -12.94 1.52 -24.34
CA ASP A 14 -11.60 0.94 -24.19
C ASP A 14 -10.60 1.51 -25.19
N ASN A 15 -11.01 1.53 -26.47
CA ASN A 15 -10.20 2.01 -27.58
C ASN A 15 -9.92 3.52 -27.43
N LEU A 16 -10.96 4.30 -27.17
CA LEU A 16 -10.85 5.75 -27.01
C LEU A 16 -10.05 6.14 -25.77
N TYR A 17 -10.27 5.46 -24.65
CA TYR A 17 -9.51 5.68 -23.42
C TYR A 17 -8.03 5.42 -23.63
N THR A 18 -7.67 4.31 -24.29
CA THR A 18 -6.28 3.97 -24.62
C THR A 18 -5.66 5.03 -25.52
N ALA A 19 -6.38 5.48 -26.56
CA ALA A 19 -5.92 6.53 -27.44
C ALA A 19 -5.69 7.86 -26.69
N PHE A 20 -6.69 8.35 -25.94
CA PHE A 20 -6.59 9.62 -25.22
C PHE A 20 -5.55 9.60 -24.11
N LYS A 21 -5.38 8.46 -23.44
CA LYS A 21 -4.32 8.28 -22.44
C LYS A 21 -2.94 8.37 -23.08
N ASN A 22 -2.73 7.74 -24.24
CA ASN A 22 -1.45 7.78 -24.96
C ASN A 22 -1.15 9.16 -25.55
N SER A 23 -2.18 9.94 -25.86
CA SER A 23 -2.06 11.32 -26.35
C SER A 23 -1.92 12.38 -25.25
N GLY A 24 -1.97 12.00 -23.97
CA GLY A 24 -1.73 12.92 -22.84
C GLY A 24 -2.88 13.88 -22.51
N PHE A 25 -4.14 13.55 -22.85
CA PHE A 25 -5.29 14.38 -22.47
C PHE A 25 -5.51 14.38 -20.94
N GLY A 26 -5.94 15.52 -20.39
CA GLY A 26 -6.11 15.71 -18.93
C GLY A 26 -7.26 14.90 -18.30
N ASN A 27 -8.25 14.46 -19.08
CA ASN A 27 -9.34 13.58 -18.64
C ASN A 27 -9.67 12.53 -19.71
N PRO A 28 -8.82 11.50 -19.90
CA PRO A 28 -8.95 10.56 -21.00
C PRO A 28 -10.22 9.70 -20.89
N ILE A 29 -10.69 9.40 -19.67
CA ILE A 29 -11.90 8.61 -19.47
C ILE A 29 -13.17 9.42 -19.70
N GLY A 30 -13.24 10.67 -19.23
CA GLY A 30 -14.39 11.53 -19.49
C GLY A 30 -14.60 11.76 -20.98
N LEU A 31 -13.50 12.01 -21.72
CA LEU A 31 -13.54 12.15 -23.18
C LEU A 31 -13.95 10.86 -23.87
N ALA A 32 -13.45 9.70 -23.44
CA ALA A 32 -13.82 8.41 -24.01
C ALA A 32 -15.31 8.10 -23.83
N ILE A 33 -15.87 8.37 -22.65
CA ILE A 33 -17.30 8.20 -22.35
C ILE A 33 -18.16 9.13 -23.21
N GLU A 34 -17.83 10.42 -23.27
CA GLU A 34 -18.60 11.40 -24.04
C GLU A 34 -18.65 11.03 -25.54
N ASN A 35 -17.51 10.62 -26.10
CA ASN A 35 -17.45 10.21 -27.50
C ASN A 35 -18.15 8.87 -27.74
N ALA A 36 -18.03 7.90 -26.83
CA ALA A 36 -18.74 6.63 -26.93
C ALA A 36 -20.27 6.81 -26.85
N GLN A 37 -20.75 7.72 -25.99
CA GLN A 37 -22.16 8.07 -25.90
C GLN A 37 -22.68 8.64 -27.22
N LYS A 38 -21.98 9.63 -27.80
CA LYS A 38 -22.32 10.22 -29.10
C LYS A 38 -22.40 9.16 -30.20
N GLN A 39 -21.44 8.24 -30.22
CA GLN A 39 -21.38 7.18 -31.24
C GLN A 39 -22.53 6.17 -31.08
N ILE A 40 -22.85 5.76 -29.86
CA ILE A 40 -23.95 4.81 -29.60
C ILE A 40 -25.32 5.45 -29.83
N MET A 41 -25.51 6.72 -29.47
CA MET A 41 -26.75 7.45 -29.73
C MET A 41 -27.03 7.62 -31.23
N GLN A 42 -26.01 7.68 -32.08
CA GLN A 42 -26.19 7.74 -33.54
C GLN A 42 -26.67 6.43 -34.16
N HIS A 43 -26.37 5.28 -33.52
CA HIS A 43 -26.67 3.96 -34.06
C HIS A 43 -27.90 3.32 -33.40
N HIS A 44 -28.36 3.85 -32.27
CA HIS A 44 -29.44 3.29 -31.47
C HIS A 44 -30.35 4.38 -30.88
N ASP A 45 -31.40 4.74 -31.63
CA ASP A 45 -32.38 5.76 -31.22
C ASP A 45 -33.25 5.33 -30.00
N ASP A 46 -33.35 4.03 -29.70
CA ASP A 46 -34.22 3.49 -28.64
C ASP A 46 -33.56 3.40 -27.25
N LEU A 47 -32.35 3.95 -27.06
CA LEU A 47 -31.63 3.89 -25.78
C LEU A 47 -32.12 4.97 -24.80
N ASP A 48 -32.81 4.52 -23.75
CA ASP A 48 -33.19 5.39 -22.63
C ASP A 48 -31.95 5.96 -21.91
N MET A 49 -32.04 7.21 -21.47
CA MET A 49 -30.99 7.92 -20.74
C MET A 49 -30.50 7.14 -19.51
N LYS A 50 -31.39 6.43 -18.81
CA LYS A 50 -31.01 5.61 -17.65
C LYS A 50 -30.06 4.47 -18.02
N HIS A 51 -30.26 3.85 -19.18
CA HIS A 51 -29.39 2.77 -19.66
C HIS A 51 -28.02 3.32 -20.08
N LEU A 52 -27.99 4.47 -20.75
CA LEU A 52 -26.76 5.16 -21.12
C LEU A 52 -25.96 5.58 -19.88
N GLU A 53 -26.63 6.12 -18.87
CA GLU A 53 -26.02 6.51 -17.59
C GLU A 53 -25.42 5.29 -16.87
N SER A 54 -26.17 4.19 -16.80
CA SER A 54 -25.69 2.90 -16.27
C SER A 54 -24.41 2.41 -16.97
N LEU A 55 -24.39 2.42 -18.30
CA LEU A 55 -23.22 2.03 -19.09
C LEU A 55 -22.03 2.97 -18.85
N SER A 56 -22.30 4.27 -18.71
CA SER A 56 -21.30 5.29 -18.43
C SER A 56 -20.68 5.11 -17.04
N LEU A 57 -21.49 4.82 -16.03
CA LEU A 57 -21.03 4.49 -14.67
C LEU A 57 -20.20 3.21 -14.67
N GLU A 58 -20.60 2.20 -15.44
CA GLU A 58 -19.85 0.95 -15.57
C GLU A 58 -18.47 1.17 -16.22
N ALA A 59 -18.44 1.89 -17.35
CA ALA A 59 -17.20 2.31 -17.99
C ALA A 59 -16.34 3.13 -17.03
N TYR A 60 -16.93 4.09 -16.34
CA TYR A 60 -16.22 4.91 -15.36
C TYR A 60 -15.65 4.03 -14.24
N ALA A 61 -16.40 3.10 -13.66
CA ALA A 61 -15.91 2.20 -12.62
C ALA A 61 -14.77 1.28 -13.10
N LYS A 62 -14.81 0.86 -14.38
CA LYS A 62 -13.78 0.00 -14.98
C LYS A 62 -12.48 0.74 -15.30
N TYR A 63 -12.58 1.97 -15.80
CA TYR A 63 -11.44 2.73 -16.35
C TYR A 63 -10.99 3.91 -15.52
N SER A 64 -11.86 4.48 -14.69
CA SER A 64 -11.38 5.28 -13.58
C SER A 64 -10.64 4.29 -12.68
N SER A 65 -9.31 4.34 -12.75
CA SER A 65 -8.51 4.03 -11.57
C SER A 65 -9.22 4.74 -10.45
N ILE A 66 -9.69 4.02 -9.43
CA ILE A 66 -10.18 4.62 -8.19
C ILE A 66 -9.12 5.62 -7.81
N ASN A 67 -9.37 6.88 -8.15
CA ASN A 67 -8.50 7.97 -7.84
C ASN A 67 -8.91 8.18 -6.40
N VAL A 68 -8.25 7.43 -5.50
CA VAL A 68 -8.40 7.61 -4.07
C VAL A 68 -8.11 9.07 -3.87
N ARG A 69 -9.20 9.83 -3.72
CA ARG A 69 -9.18 11.27 -3.65
C ARG A 69 -8.19 11.59 -2.54
N LYS A 70 -7.14 12.34 -2.93
CA LYS A 70 -6.04 12.87 -2.12
C LYS A 70 -6.32 12.71 -0.63
N THR A 71 -5.55 11.87 0.06
CA THR A 71 -5.61 11.70 1.53
C THR A 71 -5.98 13.03 2.16
N THR A 72 -7.20 13.13 2.70
CA THR A 72 -7.64 14.33 3.42
C THR A 72 -6.83 14.37 4.71
N SER A 73 -5.63 14.93 4.66
CA SER A 73 -4.82 15.18 5.84
C SER A 73 -5.40 16.43 6.51
N ILE A 74 -6.07 16.21 7.64
CA ILE A 74 -6.53 17.30 8.50
C ILE A 74 -5.42 17.55 9.50
N ARG A 75 -4.86 18.75 9.48
CA ARG A 75 -3.83 19.20 10.42
C ARG A 75 -4.41 20.35 11.25
N SER A 76 -4.03 20.41 12.53
CA SER A 76 -4.27 21.61 13.33
C SER A 76 -3.40 22.77 12.81
N GLU A 77 -3.79 24.01 13.11
CA GLU A 77 -3.07 25.21 12.64
C GLU A 77 -1.60 25.24 13.11
N ASP A 78 -1.30 24.65 14.26
CA ASP A 78 0.04 24.52 14.84
C ASP A 78 0.83 23.30 14.31
N ASN A 79 0.22 22.45 13.48
CA ASN A 79 0.87 21.31 12.86
C ASN A 79 1.29 21.63 11.41
N ILE A 80 2.36 22.42 11.31
CA ILE A 80 2.99 22.78 10.04
C ILE A 80 3.82 21.60 9.54
N ALA A 81 3.63 21.25 8.26
CA ALA A 81 4.42 20.20 7.61
C ALA A 81 5.91 20.58 7.61
N TRP A 82 6.76 19.72 8.17
CA TRP A 82 8.19 20.00 8.31
C TRP A 82 8.99 19.78 7.02
N PHE A 83 8.37 19.24 5.97
CA PHE A 83 8.83 19.26 4.58
C PHE A 83 7.65 19.42 3.62
N GLN A 84 7.87 20.10 2.49
CA GLN A 84 6.82 20.38 1.49
C GLN A 84 7.11 19.67 0.16
N ASP A 85 7.84 20.33 -0.75
CA ASP A 85 8.03 19.86 -2.13
C ASP A 85 9.25 18.96 -2.30
N THR A 86 10.30 19.20 -1.50
CA THR A 86 11.48 18.33 -1.50
C THR A 86 11.30 17.25 -0.45
N HIS A 87 10.98 16.04 -0.91
CA HIS A 87 10.92 14.89 -0.03
C HIS A 87 12.31 14.59 0.56
N PRO A 88 12.37 14.15 1.83
CA PRO A 88 13.58 13.57 2.37
C PRO A 88 14.08 12.43 1.48
N THR A 89 15.40 12.31 1.35
CA THR A 89 15.99 11.20 0.61
C THR A 89 15.76 9.88 1.36
N TYR A 90 15.04 8.96 0.74
CA TYR A 90 14.86 7.61 1.26
C TYR A 90 15.86 6.64 0.60
N SER A 91 17.02 6.48 1.23
CA SER A 91 18.19 5.88 0.57
C SER A 91 18.30 4.37 0.71
N TYR A 92 17.75 3.79 1.78
CA TYR A 92 17.97 2.37 2.07
C TYR A 92 16.67 1.61 2.30
N PHE A 93 15.93 1.91 3.36
CA PHE A 93 14.81 1.11 3.82
C PHE A 93 13.63 1.19 2.86
N TRP A 94 13.18 2.40 2.51
CA TRP A 94 12.07 2.58 1.58
C TRP A 94 12.40 2.06 0.18
N SER A 95 13.58 2.42 -0.35
CA SER A 95 13.98 1.98 -1.70
C SER A 95 14.00 0.46 -1.82
N ARG A 96 14.44 -0.22 -0.76
CA ARG A 96 14.42 -1.69 -0.69
C ARG A 96 12.99 -2.24 -0.60
N TYR A 97 12.15 -1.61 0.21
CA TYR A 97 10.74 -2.00 0.35
C TYR A 97 9.94 -1.79 -0.94
N GLU A 98 10.09 -0.64 -1.59
CA GLU A 98 9.45 -0.30 -2.87
C GLU A 98 9.80 -1.32 -3.96
N LYS A 99 11.08 -1.65 -4.11
CA LYS A 99 11.55 -2.70 -5.02
C LYS A 99 10.98 -4.06 -4.65
N TYR A 100 10.92 -4.40 -3.37
CA TYR A 100 10.31 -5.66 -2.92
C TYR A 100 8.82 -5.74 -3.28
N LEU A 101 8.06 -4.66 -3.10
CA LEU A 101 6.66 -4.59 -3.52
C LEU A 101 6.51 -4.77 -5.04
N LYS A 102 7.38 -4.11 -5.82
CA LYS A 102 7.35 -4.11 -7.28
C LYS A 102 7.81 -5.43 -7.90
N GLU A 103 8.99 -5.90 -7.51
CA GLU A 103 9.71 -6.99 -8.17
C GLU A 103 9.35 -8.36 -7.60
N ILE A 104 9.09 -8.46 -6.29
CA ILE A 104 8.81 -9.74 -5.63
C ILE A 104 7.31 -9.96 -5.42
N LYS A 105 6.59 -8.92 -4.96
CA LYS A 105 5.13 -9.02 -4.78
C LYS A 105 4.32 -8.66 -6.03
N HIS A 106 4.97 -8.15 -7.08
CA HIS A 106 4.35 -7.77 -8.35
C HIS A 106 3.19 -6.78 -8.20
N TRP A 107 3.29 -5.84 -7.24
CA TRP A 107 2.28 -4.81 -7.05
C TRP A 107 2.32 -3.80 -8.19
N GLN A 108 1.13 -3.31 -8.56
CA GLN A 108 1.01 -2.29 -9.60
C GLN A 108 1.69 -0.99 -9.17
N HIS A 109 2.37 -0.34 -10.13
CA HIS A 109 3.07 0.92 -9.91
C HIS A 109 2.19 1.99 -9.23
N ASN A 110 0.94 2.14 -9.68
CA ASN A 110 0.02 3.13 -9.11
C ASN A 110 -0.31 2.87 -7.64
N THR A 111 -0.41 1.59 -7.23
CA THR A 111 -0.62 1.22 -5.83
C THR A 111 0.58 1.58 -4.97
N ILE A 112 1.79 1.32 -5.47
CA ILE A 112 3.04 1.68 -4.78
C ILE A 112 3.16 3.20 -4.66
N ALA A 113 2.88 3.95 -5.73
CA ALA A 113 2.86 5.41 -5.72
C ALA A 113 1.83 5.97 -4.71
N THR A 114 0.65 5.36 -4.61
CA THR A 114 -0.37 5.76 -3.63
C THR A 114 0.15 5.59 -2.19
N ILE A 115 0.89 4.50 -1.92
CA ILE A 115 1.52 4.27 -0.62
C ILE A 115 2.65 5.27 -0.38
N ASP A 116 3.45 5.57 -1.40
CA ASP A 116 4.50 6.57 -1.33
C ASP A 116 3.93 7.93 -0.90
N ASP A 117 2.89 8.39 -1.59
CA ASP A 117 2.21 9.66 -1.31
C ASP A 117 1.55 9.67 0.08
N SER A 118 0.81 8.61 0.43
CA SER A 118 0.09 8.56 1.71
C SER A 118 1.05 8.51 2.91
N THR A 119 2.15 7.79 2.77
CA THR A 119 3.19 7.73 3.82
C THR A 119 3.93 9.05 3.94
N ASN A 120 4.19 9.76 2.83
CA ASN A 120 4.74 11.12 2.86
C ASN A 120 3.83 12.08 3.62
N GLU A 121 2.51 12.04 3.41
CA GLU A 121 1.56 12.89 4.14
C GLU A 121 1.52 12.63 5.64
N ILE A 122 1.69 11.37 6.05
CA ILE A 122 1.85 10.99 7.47
C ILE A 122 3.15 11.55 8.02
N LEU A 123 4.28 11.34 7.32
CA LEU A 123 5.60 11.78 7.76
C LEU A 123 5.68 13.30 7.94
N LYS A 124 5.03 14.07 7.06
CA LYS A 124 4.90 15.53 7.20
C LYS A 124 4.29 15.96 8.54
N SER A 125 3.51 15.09 9.19
CA SER A 125 2.68 15.41 10.35
C SER A 125 3.25 14.93 11.70
N ILE A 126 4.31 14.11 11.70
CA ILE A 126 4.85 13.45 12.92
C ILE A 126 6.11 14.12 13.51
N GLY A 127 6.54 15.26 12.96
CA GLY A 127 7.70 16.04 13.42
C GLY A 127 9.02 15.69 12.71
N ASN A 128 10.01 16.59 12.80
CA ASN A 128 11.33 16.37 12.20
C ASN A 128 12.28 15.71 13.22
N PRO A 129 12.74 14.46 13.03
CA PRO A 129 13.62 13.78 13.98
C PRO A 129 15.01 14.41 14.11
N LYS A 130 15.41 15.27 13.18
CA LYS A 130 16.68 16.02 13.20
C LYS A 130 16.53 17.43 13.76
N SER A 131 15.32 17.82 14.18
CA SER A 131 15.06 19.12 14.80
C SER A 131 15.72 19.23 16.17
N ILE A 132 16.21 20.43 16.49
CA ILE A 132 16.70 20.79 17.84
C ILE A 132 15.51 20.92 18.82
N HIS A 133 14.35 21.32 18.32
CA HIS A 133 13.13 21.46 19.11
C HIS A 133 12.42 20.11 19.29
N LYS A 134 12.02 19.82 20.53
CA LYS A 134 11.20 18.66 20.87
C LYS A 134 9.81 18.78 20.25
N PHE A 135 9.19 17.65 19.93
CA PHE A 135 7.82 17.58 19.43
C PHE A 135 7.06 16.43 20.11
N ASP A 136 5.77 16.64 20.35
CA ASP A 136 4.79 15.58 20.65
C ASP A 136 3.65 15.78 19.64
N LYS A 137 3.57 14.89 18.65
CA LYS A 137 2.57 14.95 17.59
C LYS A 137 1.79 13.63 17.60
N ARG A 138 0.46 13.74 17.63
CA ARG A 138 -0.46 12.62 17.63
C ARG A 138 -1.38 12.74 16.44
N GLY A 139 -1.70 11.61 15.83
CA GLY A 139 -2.54 11.56 14.65
C GLY A 139 -3.26 10.23 14.54
N LEU A 140 -4.33 10.22 13.74
CA LEU A 140 -5.13 9.05 13.45
C LEU A 140 -5.13 8.82 11.93
N VAL A 141 -4.76 7.62 11.52
CA VAL A 141 -4.83 7.20 10.12
C VAL A 141 -6.01 6.24 9.97
N LEU A 142 -6.98 6.63 9.16
CA LEU A 142 -8.17 5.82 8.85
C LEU A 142 -8.06 5.26 7.44
N GLY A 143 -8.43 3.99 7.27
CA GLY A 143 -8.41 3.32 5.97
C GLY A 143 -9.43 2.20 5.88
N TYR A 144 -10.09 2.09 4.73
CA TYR A 144 -11.10 1.07 4.45
C TYR A 144 -10.57 -0.36 4.61
N VAL A 145 -11.48 -1.33 4.76
CA VAL A 145 -11.12 -2.75 4.79
C VAL A 145 -10.39 -3.11 3.48
N GLN A 146 -9.28 -3.85 3.57
CA GLN A 146 -8.40 -4.21 2.44
C GLN A 146 -7.70 -3.06 1.70
N SER A 147 -7.72 -1.83 2.22
CA SER A 147 -7.06 -0.66 1.58
C SER A 147 -5.52 -0.64 1.67
N GLY A 148 -4.87 -1.76 1.97
CA GLY A 148 -3.42 -1.81 2.15
C GLY A 148 -2.89 -1.17 3.44
N LYS A 149 -3.70 -1.08 4.51
CA LYS A 149 -3.31 -0.50 5.82
C LYS A 149 -1.95 -0.98 6.31
N THR A 150 -1.69 -2.28 6.21
CA THR A 150 -0.43 -2.90 6.63
C THR A 150 0.74 -2.38 5.80
N ALA A 151 0.62 -2.36 4.48
CA ALA A 151 1.67 -1.84 3.61
C ALA A 151 1.91 -0.34 3.83
N ASN A 152 0.86 0.43 4.11
CA ASN A 152 0.98 1.84 4.45
C ASN A 152 1.81 2.06 5.72
N PHE A 153 1.47 1.43 6.85
CA PHE A 153 2.25 1.65 8.07
C PHE A 153 3.67 1.05 7.95
N THR A 154 3.86 -0.08 7.27
CA THR A 154 5.19 -0.62 6.95
C THR A 154 6.02 0.37 6.11
N GLY A 155 5.38 1.06 5.17
CA GLY A 155 6.02 2.13 4.39
C GLY A 155 6.44 3.32 5.25
N VAL A 156 5.57 3.75 6.18
CA VAL A 156 5.94 4.78 7.18
C VAL A 156 7.17 4.35 7.98
N VAL A 157 7.20 3.11 8.47
CA VAL A 157 8.32 2.58 9.27
C VAL A 157 9.63 2.61 8.47
N ASN A 158 9.62 2.09 7.25
CA ASN A 158 10.81 2.10 6.38
C ASN A 158 11.33 3.53 6.15
N LYS A 159 10.45 4.45 5.74
CA LYS A 159 10.83 5.85 5.51
C LYS A 159 11.29 6.56 6.78
N ALA A 160 10.65 6.29 7.91
CA ALA A 160 10.99 6.89 9.20
C ALA A 160 12.44 6.56 9.60
N PHE A 161 12.88 5.31 9.40
CA PHE A 161 14.28 4.95 9.62
C PHE A 161 15.24 5.70 8.69
N ASP A 162 14.92 5.79 7.40
CA ASP A 162 15.77 6.52 6.43
C ASP A 162 15.97 8.00 6.81
N ILE A 163 14.97 8.63 7.44
CA ILE A 163 15.03 10.05 7.82
C ILE A 163 15.56 10.29 9.25
N GLY A 164 15.86 9.24 10.00
CA GLY A 164 16.57 9.33 11.29
C GLY A 164 15.73 9.12 12.55
N TYR A 165 14.51 8.57 12.43
CA TYR A 165 13.84 8.02 13.61
C TYR A 165 14.60 6.80 14.13
N LYS A 166 14.87 6.77 15.44
CA LYS A 166 15.73 5.75 16.06
C LYS A 166 14.96 4.60 16.69
N LEU A 167 13.73 4.84 17.11
CA LEU A 167 12.88 3.88 17.80
C LEU A 167 11.47 3.95 17.24
N ILE A 168 10.92 2.78 16.91
CA ILE A 168 9.55 2.61 16.44
C ILE A 168 8.92 1.53 17.30
N ILE A 169 7.80 1.86 17.94
CA ILE A 169 7.06 0.95 18.79
C ILE A 169 5.75 0.63 18.09
N VAL A 170 5.55 -0.64 17.74
CA VAL A 170 4.30 -1.12 17.12
C VAL A 170 3.50 -1.87 18.17
N LEU A 171 2.32 -1.34 18.50
CA LEU A 171 1.39 -1.98 19.40
C LEU A 171 0.33 -2.73 18.58
N ALA A 172 0.22 -4.05 18.80
CA ALA A 172 -0.85 -4.87 18.21
C ALA A 172 -1.89 -5.22 19.28
N GLY A 173 -3.10 -5.59 18.84
CA GLY A 173 -4.20 -5.95 19.74
C GLY A 173 -3.89 -7.17 20.62
N MET A 174 -4.77 -7.41 21.60
CA MET A 174 -4.60 -8.45 22.62
C MET A 174 -4.47 -9.88 22.07
N HIS A 175 -4.97 -10.13 20.85
CA HIS A 175 -4.92 -11.46 20.24
C HIS A 175 -3.53 -11.79 19.69
N LYS A 176 -2.97 -12.90 20.19
CA LYS A 176 -1.65 -13.40 19.82
C LYS A 176 -1.48 -13.56 18.30
N ASP A 177 -2.50 -14.02 17.59
CA ASP A 177 -2.42 -14.29 16.16
C ASP A 177 -2.21 -13.04 15.30
N LEU A 178 -2.96 -11.97 15.59
CA LEU A 178 -2.83 -10.69 14.87
C LEU A 178 -1.47 -10.02 15.15
N ARG A 179 -0.98 -10.17 16.39
CA ARG A 179 0.36 -9.70 16.76
C ARG A 179 1.44 -10.47 16.00
N SER A 180 1.40 -11.79 16.02
CA SER A 180 2.38 -12.65 15.34
C SER A 180 2.39 -12.40 13.82
N GLN A 181 1.23 -12.20 13.22
CA GLN A 181 1.13 -11.85 11.79
C GLN A 181 1.74 -10.50 11.46
N THR A 182 1.50 -9.48 12.29
CA THR A 182 2.07 -8.14 12.12
C THR A 182 3.59 -8.19 12.28
N GLN A 183 4.06 -8.93 13.27
CA GLN A 183 5.48 -9.12 13.54
C GLN A 183 6.20 -9.79 12.36
N LEU A 184 5.71 -10.95 11.91
CA LEU A 184 6.33 -11.67 10.78
C LEU A 184 6.37 -10.81 9.50
N ARG A 185 5.34 -9.97 9.30
CA ARG A 185 5.34 -9.01 8.19
C ARG A 185 6.41 -7.95 8.35
N LEU A 186 6.60 -7.36 9.53
CA LEU A 186 7.65 -6.36 9.76
C LEU A 186 9.05 -6.94 9.68
N GLU A 187 9.26 -8.15 10.20
CA GLU A 187 10.52 -8.88 10.07
C GLU A 187 10.88 -9.08 8.59
N ARG A 188 9.90 -9.44 7.76
CA ARG A 188 10.12 -9.61 6.30
C ARG A 188 10.21 -8.30 5.55
N GLU A 189 9.39 -7.31 5.87
CA GLU A 189 9.19 -6.13 5.02
C GLU A 189 9.97 -4.89 5.47
N VAL A 190 10.57 -4.92 6.66
CA VAL A 190 11.41 -3.83 7.20
C VAL A 190 12.83 -4.32 7.44
N VAL A 191 13.00 -5.42 8.18
CA VAL A 191 14.33 -5.93 8.55
C VAL A 191 14.93 -6.70 7.37
N GLY A 192 14.18 -7.68 6.87
CA GLY A 192 14.68 -8.72 5.97
C GLY A 192 15.45 -9.76 6.79
N THR A 193 15.02 -11.01 6.73
CA THR A 193 15.65 -12.11 7.47
C THR A 193 16.41 -13.02 6.53
N VAL A 194 17.46 -13.64 7.06
CA VAL A 194 18.18 -14.74 6.40
C VAL A 194 18.09 -15.91 7.35
N ASP A 195 17.60 -17.05 6.86
CA ASP A 195 17.53 -18.27 7.66
C ASP A 195 18.95 -18.72 8.00
N SER A 196 19.24 -18.90 9.28
CA SER A 196 20.58 -19.26 9.75
C SER A 196 21.03 -20.67 9.35
N ILE A 197 20.08 -21.54 8.96
CA ILE A 197 20.33 -22.94 8.61
C ILE A 197 20.37 -23.08 7.08
N THR A 198 19.38 -22.52 6.37
CA THR A 198 19.25 -22.70 4.92
C THR A 198 19.92 -21.60 4.11
N ASP A 199 20.39 -20.52 4.75
CA ASP A 199 20.87 -19.28 4.12
C ASP A 199 19.81 -18.62 3.20
N GLU A 200 18.54 -19.00 3.36
CA GLU A 200 17.44 -18.50 2.54
C GLU A 200 17.06 -17.08 2.97
N LYS A 201 17.10 -16.16 2.01
CA LYS A 201 16.71 -14.76 2.22
C LYS A 201 15.19 -14.62 2.14
N GLN A 202 14.60 -13.94 3.11
CA GLN A 202 13.17 -13.66 3.13
C GLN A 202 12.87 -12.16 3.11
N GLY A 203 11.79 -11.82 2.40
CA GLY A 203 11.29 -10.45 2.35
C GLY A 203 12.26 -9.48 1.67
N VAL A 204 12.48 -8.31 2.26
CA VAL A 204 13.36 -7.27 1.71
C VAL A 204 14.83 -7.70 1.65
N ALA A 205 15.23 -8.75 2.37
CA ALA A 205 16.57 -9.33 2.25
C ALA A 205 16.87 -9.86 0.84
N LEU A 206 15.84 -10.23 0.07
CA LEU A 206 15.94 -10.65 -1.34
C LEU A 206 16.43 -9.51 -2.25
N ILE A 207 16.13 -8.26 -1.90
CA ILE A 207 16.52 -7.09 -2.69
C ILE A 207 17.92 -6.62 -2.31
N LYS A 208 18.16 -6.40 -1.02
CA LYS A 208 19.45 -5.92 -0.51
C LYS A 208 19.65 -6.29 0.96
N THR A 209 20.79 -6.91 1.24
CA THR A 209 21.18 -7.33 2.60
C THR A 209 22.25 -6.42 3.22
N SER A 210 22.96 -5.64 2.40
CA SER A 210 24.07 -4.78 2.84
C SER A 210 23.57 -3.44 3.38
N GLY A 211 23.47 -3.28 4.70
CA GLY A 211 23.12 -2.01 5.33
C GLY A 211 22.91 -2.07 6.85
N THR A 212 22.31 -1.01 7.40
CA THR A 212 22.10 -0.82 8.84
C THR A 212 21.23 -1.91 9.43
N GLN A 213 21.75 -2.60 10.45
CA GLN A 213 21.02 -3.64 11.17
C GLN A 213 19.97 -3.00 12.08
N ILE A 214 18.71 -3.41 11.88
CA ILE A 214 17.62 -3.11 12.81
C ILE A 214 17.45 -4.31 13.73
N GLU A 215 17.50 -4.08 15.04
CA GLU A 215 17.12 -5.09 16.01
C GLU A 215 15.62 -5.02 16.27
N THR A 216 14.98 -6.19 16.33
CA THR A 216 13.58 -6.30 16.75
C THR A 216 13.53 -6.94 18.12
N TRP A 217 12.99 -6.22 19.10
CA TRP A 217 12.80 -6.76 20.44
C TRP A 217 11.35 -7.20 20.62
N THR A 218 11.11 -8.48 20.42
CA THR A 218 9.78 -9.10 20.53
C THR A 218 9.92 -10.58 20.89
N THR A 219 8.95 -11.13 21.58
CA THR A 219 8.88 -12.56 21.85
C THR A 219 8.18 -13.25 20.68
N VAL A 220 8.93 -13.95 19.82
CA VAL A 220 8.34 -14.93 18.90
C VAL A 220 8.01 -16.16 19.75
N GLN A 221 6.72 -16.44 19.99
CA GLN A 221 6.36 -17.77 20.47
C GLN A 221 6.10 -18.63 19.25
N ILE A 222 7.09 -19.44 18.89
CA ILE A 222 6.94 -20.52 17.93
C ILE A 222 5.96 -21.51 18.57
N GLU A 223 4.78 -21.69 18.00
CA GLU A 223 3.93 -22.82 18.37
C GLU A 223 4.59 -24.09 17.84
N GLU A 224 5.27 -24.82 18.72
CA GLU A 224 5.61 -26.21 18.47
C GLU A 224 4.29 -26.96 18.26
N LYS A 225 4.03 -27.39 17.02
CA LYS A 225 3.05 -28.46 16.80
C LYS A 225 3.50 -29.66 17.64
N PRO A 226 2.64 -30.25 18.49
CA PRO A 226 3.04 -31.41 19.27
C PRO A 226 3.23 -32.56 18.30
N ASN A 227 4.47 -32.82 17.93
CA ASN A 227 4.80 -34.00 17.16
C ASN A 227 4.62 -35.19 18.12
N GLY A 228 3.65 -36.05 17.80
CA GLY A 228 3.36 -37.25 18.57
C GLY A 228 4.60 -38.13 18.65
N GLY A 229 5.32 -38.03 19.77
CA GLY A 229 6.47 -38.86 20.10
C GLY A 229 6.48 -39.07 21.59
N LYS A 230 6.22 -40.31 22.01
CA LYS A 230 6.27 -40.74 23.42
C LYS A 230 7.58 -40.28 24.07
N ILE A 231 7.48 -39.48 25.12
CA ILE A 231 8.60 -39.24 26.03
C ILE A 231 8.63 -40.41 27.03
N PRO A 232 9.74 -41.16 27.17
CA PRO A 232 9.87 -42.12 28.25
C PRO A 232 10.07 -41.34 29.56
N CYS A 233 9.21 -41.60 30.55
CA CYS A 233 9.40 -41.12 31.91
C CYS A 233 10.78 -41.55 32.42
N GLN A 234 11.61 -40.60 32.84
CA GLN A 234 12.76 -40.89 33.70
C GLN A 234 12.41 -40.61 35.17
N PRO A 235 12.98 -41.40 36.10
CA PRO A 235 12.53 -41.46 37.48
C PRO A 235 13.03 -40.26 38.29
N THR A 236 12.17 -39.80 39.20
CA THR A 236 12.55 -38.93 40.31
C THR A 236 13.51 -39.67 41.24
N THR A 237 14.69 -39.11 41.48
CA THR A 237 15.50 -39.43 42.65
C THR A 237 16.02 -38.16 43.31
N ASN A 238 15.58 -38.02 44.57
CA ASN A 238 16.03 -37.22 45.70
C ASN A 238 15.96 -35.69 45.62
#